data_AF-A0A6G1BVZ7-F1
#
_entry.id   AF-A0A6G1BVZ7-F1
#
_cell.length_a   1.000
_cell.length_b   1.000
_cell.length_c   1.000
_cell.angle_alpha   90.00
_cell.angle_beta   90.00
_cell.angle_gamma   90.00
#
_symmetry.space_group_name_H-M   'P 1'
#
loop_
_entity.id
_entity.type
_entity.pdbx_description
1 polymer ?
#
loop_
_entity_poly.entity_id
_entity_poly.type
_entity_poly.pdbx_seq_one_letter_code
_entity_poly.pdbx_strand_id
1 'polypeptide(L)'
;MRSPFLQLSLLLAAAAVLATAPWQLAHGAGECGSTPPDQMALKLAPCASAAEDPGAAPSGGCCAAVRDIGKHQSAACLCAVLLSNTVRHSGVQPEVAITIPKRCNLANRPVGYKCGDYTLPSLQD
;
A
#
# COMPACT_ATOMS: atom_id res chain seq x y z
N MET A 1 -1.05 22.35 -54.47
CA MET A 1 0.12 21.44 -54.34
C MET A 1 0.91 21.89 -53.11
N ARG A 2 0.64 21.31 -51.94
CA ARG A 2 1.42 21.60 -50.72
C ARG A 2 2.80 20.98 -50.91
N SER A 3 3.84 21.82 -50.94
CA SER A 3 5.21 21.37 -51.18
C SER A 3 5.57 20.24 -50.19
N PRO A 4 6.06 19.08 -50.67
CA PRO A 4 6.40 17.95 -49.80
C PRO A 4 7.47 18.35 -48.78
N PHE A 5 8.31 19.33 -49.11
CA PHE A 5 9.31 19.93 -48.22
C PHE A 5 8.68 20.68 -47.03
N LEU A 6 7.53 21.34 -47.23
CA LEU A 6 6.81 22.06 -46.18
C LEU A 6 6.10 21.08 -45.23
N GLN A 7 5.64 19.95 -45.75
CA GLN A 7 5.04 18.87 -44.96
C GLN A 7 6.11 18.15 -44.11
N LEU A 8 7.26 17.86 -44.71
CA LEU A 8 8.37 17.18 -44.03
C LEU A 8 8.94 18.04 -42.88
N SER A 9 9.10 19.34 -43.11
CA SER A 9 9.59 20.27 -42.09
C SER A 9 8.60 20.45 -40.93
N LEU A 10 7.29 20.47 -41.20
CA LEU A 10 6.27 20.53 -40.14
C LEU A 10 6.24 19.25 -39.28
N LEU A 11 6.41 18.08 -39.92
CA LEU A 11 6.47 16.79 -39.23
C LEU A 11 7.73 16.65 -38.37
N LEU A 12 8.89 17.09 -38.89
CA LEU A 12 10.16 17.10 -38.15
C LEU A 12 10.09 18.03 -36.93
N ALA A 13 9.49 19.21 -37.08
CA ALA A 13 9.29 20.14 -35.97
C ALA A 13 8.35 19.56 -34.90
N ALA A 14 7.24 18.92 -35.30
CA ALA A 14 6.32 18.28 -34.36
C ALA A 14 6.95 17.10 -33.59
N ALA A 15 7.78 16.29 -34.24
CA ALA A 15 8.49 15.18 -33.61
C ALA A 15 9.52 15.66 -32.58
N ALA A 16 10.21 16.78 -32.84
CA ALA A 16 11.18 17.35 -31.91
C ALA A 16 10.55 17.87 -30.60
N VAL A 17 9.29 18.30 -30.64
CA VAL A 17 8.55 18.78 -29.45
C VAL A 17 8.11 17.62 -28.54
N LEU A 18 7.82 16.44 -29.11
CA LEU A 18 7.43 15.26 -28.33
C LEU A 18 8.63 14.60 -27.62
N ALA A 19 9.85 14.75 -28.15
CA ALA A 19 11.06 14.15 -27.58
C ALA A 19 11.66 14.93 -26.39
N THR A 20 11.23 16.18 -26.17
CA THR A 20 11.75 17.03 -25.08
C THR A 20 10.79 17.18 -23.90
N ALA A 21 9.57 16.64 -24.00
CA ALA A 21 8.67 16.58 -22.87
C ALA A 21 9.26 15.59 -21.84
N PRO A 22 9.68 16.04 -20.64
CA PRO A 22 9.99 15.11 -19.59
C PRO A 22 8.67 14.40 -19.27
N TRP A 23 8.59 13.10 -19.55
CA TRP A 23 7.56 12.23 -18.98
C TRP A 23 7.77 12.21 -17.47
N GLN A 24 7.30 13.25 -16.79
CA GLN A 24 7.17 13.29 -15.35
C GLN A 24 5.99 12.39 -15.04
N LEU A 25 6.26 11.08 -14.95
CA LEU A 25 5.36 10.13 -14.33
C LEU A 25 5.32 10.50 -12.85
N ALA A 26 4.49 11.48 -12.52
CA ALA A 26 4.26 11.95 -11.18
C ALA A 26 3.55 10.83 -10.42
N HIS A 27 4.33 9.89 -9.88
CA HIS A 27 3.88 9.06 -8.78
C HIS A 27 3.76 9.99 -7.57
N GLY A 28 2.60 10.61 -7.41
CA GLY A 28 2.24 11.23 -6.14
C GLY A 28 2.50 10.22 -5.04
N ALA A 29 3.21 10.62 -3.99
CA ALA A 29 3.39 9.80 -2.81
C ALA A 29 1.98 9.46 -2.29
N GLY A 30 1.58 8.20 -2.39
CA GLY A 30 0.29 7.72 -1.90
C GLY A 30 0.26 7.68 -0.38
N GLU A 31 -0.77 7.09 0.19
CA GLU A 31 -0.96 7.02 1.65
C GLU A 31 0.24 6.40 2.39
N CYS A 32 1.00 5.54 1.72
CA CYS A 32 2.23 4.88 2.19
C CYS A 32 3.53 5.54 1.67
N GLY A 33 3.47 6.81 1.29
CA GLY A 33 4.61 7.54 0.73
C GLY A 33 4.97 7.05 -0.67
N SER A 34 6.27 6.82 -0.91
CA SER A 34 6.77 6.31 -2.19
C SER A 34 6.57 4.81 -2.39
N THR A 35 6.13 4.08 -1.36
CA THR A 35 5.87 2.64 -1.46
C THR A 35 4.38 2.40 -1.70
N PRO A 36 3.98 1.68 -2.76
CA PRO A 36 2.57 1.37 -2.97
C PRO A 36 2.04 0.44 -1.87
N PRO A 37 0.77 0.57 -1.45
CA PRO A 37 0.19 -0.23 -0.37
C PRO A 37 0.29 -1.74 -0.60
N ASP A 38 0.12 -2.21 -1.84
CA ASP A 38 0.27 -3.63 -2.19
C ASP A 38 1.69 -4.17 -1.92
N GLN A 39 2.74 -3.37 -2.16
CA GLN A 39 4.11 -3.77 -1.81
C GLN A 39 4.35 -3.71 -0.30
N MET A 40 3.73 -2.75 0.40
CA MET A 40 3.80 -2.71 1.85
C MET A 40 3.12 -3.93 2.47
N ALA A 41 2.00 -4.40 1.90
CA ALA A 41 1.31 -5.62 2.32
C ALA A 41 2.20 -6.87 2.21
N LEU A 42 3.07 -6.96 1.19
CA LEU A 42 3.99 -8.10 1.05
C LEU A 42 4.98 -8.21 2.22
N LYS A 43 5.31 -7.11 2.91
CA LYS A 43 6.15 -7.16 4.12
C LYS A 43 5.48 -7.91 5.28
N LEU A 44 4.15 -8.04 5.22
CA LEU A 44 3.35 -8.79 6.19
C LEU A 44 3.17 -10.26 5.80
N ALA A 45 3.81 -10.75 4.74
CA ALA A 45 3.78 -12.17 4.36
C ALA A 45 4.09 -13.15 5.53
N PRO A 46 5.04 -12.86 6.45
CA PRO A 46 5.29 -13.73 7.62
C PRO A 46 4.10 -13.84 8.59
N CYS A 47 3.09 -12.98 8.45
CA CYS A 47 1.87 -12.99 9.24
C CYS A 47 0.74 -13.81 8.61
N ALA A 48 0.88 -14.36 7.40
CA ALA A 48 -0.20 -15.02 6.67
C ALA A 48 -0.94 -16.06 7.54
N SER A 49 -0.21 -16.98 8.17
CA SER A 49 -0.81 -18.01 9.04
C SER A 49 -1.58 -17.42 10.23
N ALA A 50 -1.05 -16.38 10.87
CA ALA A 50 -1.74 -15.69 11.96
C ALA A 50 -2.92 -14.85 11.45
N ALA A 51 -2.89 -14.39 10.20
CA ALA A 51 -3.94 -13.60 9.58
C ALA A 51 -5.10 -14.47 9.08
N GLU A 52 -4.85 -15.73 8.75
CA GLU A 52 -5.85 -16.71 8.33
C GLU A 52 -6.49 -17.45 9.51
N ASP A 53 -5.70 -17.77 10.55
CA ASP A 53 -6.15 -18.53 11.72
C ASP A 53 -6.10 -17.66 13.00
N PRO A 54 -7.24 -17.40 13.67
CA PRO A 54 -7.27 -16.65 14.94
C PRO A 54 -6.57 -17.38 16.09
N GLY A 55 -6.44 -18.72 16.03
CA GLY A 55 -5.73 -19.53 17.00
C GLY A 55 -4.22 -19.64 16.76
N ALA A 56 -3.76 -19.33 15.55
CA ALA A 56 -2.34 -19.40 15.21
C ALA A 56 -1.53 -18.31 15.92
N ALA A 57 -0.41 -18.71 16.52
CA ALA A 57 0.54 -17.80 17.13
C ALA A 57 1.34 -17.05 16.04
N PRO A 58 1.43 -15.71 16.11
CA PRO A 58 2.29 -14.96 15.20
C PRO A 58 3.75 -15.35 15.34
N SER A 59 4.46 -15.44 14.21
CA SER A 59 5.91 -15.61 14.22
C SER A 59 6.62 -14.35 14.75
N GLY A 60 7.84 -14.50 15.26
CA GLY A 60 8.66 -13.34 15.67
C GLY A 60 8.90 -12.36 14.51
N GLY A 61 9.05 -12.87 13.29
CA GLY A 61 9.15 -12.07 12.06
C GLY A 61 7.87 -11.29 11.77
N CYS A 62 6.70 -11.92 11.93
CA CYS A 62 5.42 -11.23 11.82
C CYS A 62 5.32 -10.07 12.81
N CYS A 63 5.57 -10.30 14.10
CA CYS A 63 5.48 -9.24 15.10
C CYS A 63 6.51 -8.13 14.89
N ALA A 64 7.68 -8.44 14.32
CA ALA A 64 8.65 -7.43 13.92
C ALA A 64 8.12 -6.55 12.78
N ALA A 65 7.54 -7.16 11.74
CA ALA A 65 6.95 -6.43 10.62
C ALA A 65 5.76 -5.54 11.05
N VAL A 66 4.84 -6.08 11.85
CA VAL A 66 3.68 -5.31 12.34
C VAL A 66 4.12 -4.14 13.21
N ARG A 67 5.13 -4.35 14.07
CA ARG A 67 5.71 -3.27 14.89
C ARG A 67 6.38 -2.19 14.03
N ASP A 68 7.13 -2.60 13.00
CA ASP A 68 7.80 -1.68 12.08
C ASP A 68 6.76 -0.80 11.36
N ILE A 69 5.76 -1.42 10.73
CA ILE A 69 4.70 -0.70 10.03
C ILE A 69 3.92 0.20 11.01
N GLY A 70 3.53 -0.30 12.19
CA GLY A 70 2.80 0.50 13.18
C GLY A 70 3.58 1.70 13.75
N LYS A 71 4.93 1.66 13.72
CA LYS A 71 5.78 2.79 14.14
C LYS A 71 6.09 3.77 13.02
N HIS A 72 6.20 3.28 11.79
CA HIS A 72 6.74 4.05 10.67
C HIS A 72 5.69 4.48 9.64
N GLN A 73 4.50 3.90 9.67
CA GLN A 73 3.43 4.19 8.73
C GLN A 73 2.29 4.95 9.39
N SER A 74 1.65 5.82 8.60
CA SER A 74 0.45 6.54 9.00
C SER A 74 -0.75 5.60 9.11
N ALA A 75 -1.77 6.01 9.87
CA ALA A 75 -3.04 5.28 9.90
C ALA A 75 -3.69 5.18 8.51
N ALA A 76 -3.50 6.18 7.65
CA ALA A 76 -3.94 6.14 6.26
C ALA A 76 -3.23 5.03 5.46
N CYS A 77 -1.91 4.91 5.59
CA CYS A 77 -1.16 3.82 4.95
C CYS A 77 -1.63 2.45 5.45
N LEU A 78 -1.85 2.30 6.75
CA LEU A 78 -2.37 1.06 7.33
C LEU A 78 -3.73 0.68 6.73
N CYS A 79 -4.64 1.65 6.54
CA CYS A 79 -5.90 1.40 5.84
C CYS A 79 -5.69 1.01 4.38
N ALA A 80 -4.82 1.71 3.67
CA ALA A 80 -4.51 1.39 2.28
C ALA A 80 -3.93 -0.02 2.13
N VAL A 81 -3.12 -0.47 3.10
CA VAL A 81 -2.59 -1.85 3.17
C VAL A 81 -3.72 -2.85 3.41
N LEU A 82 -4.59 -2.62 4.39
CA LEU A 82 -5.72 -3.50 4.68
C LEU A 82 -6.70 -3.62 3.50
N LEU A 83 -6.89 -2.53 2.76
CA LEU A 83 -7.76 -2.46 1.58
C LEU A 83 -7.04 -2.82 0.27
N SER A 84 -5.75 -3.15 0.33
CA SER A 84 -4.94 -3.46 -0.86
C SER A 84 -5.40 -4.74 -1.54
N ASN A 85 -5.12 -4.86 -2.84
CA ASN A 85 -5.45 -6.09 -3.58
C ASN A 85 -4.69 -7.28 -3.02
N THR A 86 -3.44 -7.11 -2.60
CA THR A 86 -2.64 -8.17 -1.98
C THR A 86 -3.36 -8.81 -0.79
N VAL A 87 -3.85 -8.01 0.15
CA VAL A 87 -4.56 -8.53 1.34
C VAL A 87 -5.91 -9.16 0.97
N ARG A 88 -6.64 -8.55 0.02
CA ARG A 88 -7.95 -9.09 -0.42
C ARG A 88 -7.81 -10.44 -1.13
N HIS A 89 -6.75 -10.65 -1.90
CA HIS A 89 -6.52 -11.89 -2.64
C HIS A 89 -5.85 -12.98 -1.78
N SER A 90 -5.26 -12.64 -0.64
CA SER A 90 -4.60 -13.62 0.23
C SER A 90 -5.55 -14.38 1.16
N GLY A 91 -6.87 -14.25 1.00
CA GLY A 91 -7.86 -14.93 1.84
C GLY A 91 -7.87 -14.46 3.31
N VAL A 92 -7.16 -13.38 3.62
CA VAL A 92 -7.04 -12.83 4.96
C VAL A 92 -8.33 -12.13 5.35
N GLN A 93 -8.90 -12.53 6.49
CA GLN A 93 -10.05 -11.85 7.07
C GLN A 93 -9.55 -10.65 7.88
N PRO A 94 -9.99 -9.41 7.55
CA PRO A 94 -9.62 -8.23 8.30
C PRO A 94 -9.84 -8.40 9.80
N GLU A 95 -10.94 -9.05 10.19
CA GLU A 95 -11.35 -9.35 11.58
C GLU A 95 -10.31 -10.18 12.34
N VAL A 96 -9.61 -11.09 11.67
CA VAL A 96 -8.53 -11.89 12.29
C VAL A 96 -7.23 -11.09 12.28
N ALA A 97 -6.92 -10.41 11.17
CA ALA A 97 -5.69 -9.63 11.02
C ALA A 97 -5.55 -8.49 12.05
N ILE A 98 -6.63 -7.81 12.38
CA ILE A 98 -6.64 -6.74 13.41
C ILE A 98 -6.29 -7.23 14.82
N THR A 99 -6.39 -8.53 15.09
CA THR A 99 -6.02 -9.10 16.39
C THR A 99 -4.52 -9.39 16.48
N ILE A 100 -3.79 -9.40 15.35
CA ILE A 100 -2.35 -9.70 15.32
C ILE A 100 -1.55 -8.73 16.19
N PRO A 101 -1.77 -7.39 16.15
CA PRO A 101 -1.10 -6.47 17.07
C PRO A 101 -1.32 -6.81 18.55
N LYS A 102 -2.50 -7.33 18.92
CA LYS A 102 -2.79 -7.83 20.29
C LYS A 102 -1.99 -9.09 20.60
N ARG A 103 -2.02 -10.09 19.71
CA ARG A 103 -1.27 -11.34 19.84
C ARG A 103 0.25 -11.12 19.88
N CYS A 104 0.73 -10.05 19.24
CA CYS A 104 2.12 -9.59 19.29
C CYS A 104 2.46 -8.68 20.49
N ASN A 105 1.50 -8.42 21.39
CA ASN A 105 1.66 -7.58 22.57
C ASN A 105 2.21 -6.16 22.28
N LEU A 106 1.69 -5.50 21.24
CA LEU A 106 2.12 -4.15 20.84
C LEU A 106 1.33 -3.07 21.58
N ALA A 107 2.02 -2.18 22.31
CA ALA A 107 1.38 -1.14 23.12
C ALA A 107 0.79 0.03 22.31
N ASN A 108 1.50 0.49 21.26
CA ASN A 108 1.07 1.62 20.43
C ASN A 108 0.27 1.13 19.22
N ARG A 109 -1.02 0.89 19.42
CA ARG A 109 -1.96 0.48 18.36
C ARG A 109 -2.82 1.67 17.95
N PRO A 110 -2.91 2.03 16.65
CA PRO A 110 -3.82 3.07 16.18
C PRO A 110 -5.26 2.63 16.44
N VAL A 111 -5.98 3.41 17.24
CA VAL A 111 -7.33 3.09 17.72
C VAL A 111 -8.36 4.05 17.15
N GLY A 112 -9.52 3.51 16.75
CA GLY A 112 -10.67 4.29 16.29
C GLY A 112 -10.51 4.92 14.90
N TYR A 113 -9.49 4.55 14.13
CA TYR A 113 -9.27 5.10 12.79
C TYR A 113 -10.15 4.38 11.76
N LYS A 114 -10.85 5.16 10.92
CA LYS A 114 -11.75 4.62 9.90
C LYS A 114 -11.02 4.35 8.59
N CYS A 115 -11.04 3.09 8.17
CA CYS A 115 -10.60 2.56 6.89
C CYS A 115 -11.81 2.27 5.99
N GLY A 116 -12.35 3.29 5.31
CA GLY A 116 -13.61 3.16 4.58
C GLY A 116 -14.77 2.82 5.52
N ASP A 117 -15.51 1.74 5.23
CA ASP A 117 -16.59 1.24 6.09
C ASP A 117 -16.07 0.52 7.35
N TYR A 118 -14.80 0.13 7.35
CA TYR A 118 -14.17 -0.60 8.45
C TYR A 118 -13.56 0.36 9.46
N THR A 119 -13.98 0.30 10.72
CA THR A 119 -13.31 1.06 11.79
C THR A 119 -12.31 0.14 12.47
N LEU A 120 -11.02 0.52 12.49
CA LEU A 120 -10.02 -0.21 13.26
C LEU A 120 -10.50 -0.28 14.72
N PRO A 121 -10.78 -1.47 15.26
CA PRO A 121 -11.35 -1.57 16.59
C PRO A 121 -10.41 -0.96 17.60
N SER A 122 -11.01 -0.38 18.64
CA SER A 122 -10.25 -0.02 19.83
C SER A 122 -9.63 -1.32 20.34
N LEU A 123 -8.31 -1.44 20.26
CA LEU A 123 -7.57 -2.69 20.52
C LEU A 123 -7.47 -2.99 22.03
N GLN A 124 -8.53 -2.65 22.77
CA GLN A 124 -8.62 -2.66 24.23
C GLN A 124 -9.58 -3.70 24.82
N ASP A 125 -10.19 -4.55 24.00
CA ASP A 125 -10.86 -5.77 24.48
C ASP A 125 -9.99 -6.99 24.22
#